data_AF-A0A7U0RMS2-F1
#
_entry.id   AF-A0A7U0RMS2-F1
#
_cell.length_a   1.000
_cell.length_b   1.000
_cell.length_c   1.000
_cell.angle_alpha   90.00
_cell.angle_beta   90.00
_cell.angle_gamma   90.00
#
_symmetry.space_group_name_H-M   'P 1'
#
loop_
_entity.id
_entity.type
_entity.pdbx_description
1 polymer ?
#
loop_
_entity_poly.entity_id
_entity_poly.type
_entity_poly.pdbx_seq_one_letter_code
_entity_poly.pdbx_strand_id
1 'polypeptide(L)'
;MNAYFRSGALRRSVMMGMVGSFLLLGGCTTSPESRLRPQDAPNIAAVPMKVTATATNPNATPEAPPVMEKDSKVTQCNNELAALKTVNAAQYARYRSEMDHLVASGRRYMAVQTGISNDINDIMTPRYQYGMARLCWGIRNALSQSLMAQADIPQGRGQ
;
A
#
# COMPACT_ATOMS: atom_id res chain seq x y z
N MET A 1 -29.04 39.10 -15.65
CA MET A 1 -29.47 39.78 -14.41
C MET A 1 -29.37 38.77 -13.28
N ASN A 2 -28.36 38.92 -12.43
CA ASN A 2 -28.07 38.03 -11.28
C ASN A 2 -28.94 38.43 -10.09
N ALA A 3 -29.67 37.48 -9.52
CA ALA A 3 -30.38 37.66 -8.25
C ALA A 3 -29.64 36.90 -7.14
N TYR A 4 -28.74 37.62 -6.47
CA TYR A 4 -28.25 37.28 -5.13
C TYR A 4 -29.16 37.98 -4.10
N PHE A 5 -29.89 37.22 -3.29
CA PHE A 5 -30.42 37.64 -1.99
C PHE A 5 -29.90 36.58 -1.00
N ARG A 6 -28.89 36.81 -0.16
CA ARG A 6 -28.70 37.82 0.91
C ARG A 6 -29.83 37.77 1.95
N SER A 7 -29.56 37.10 3.08
CA SER A 7 -29.64 37.64 4.46
C SER A 7 -30.11 36.58 5.46
N GLY A 8 -29.21 36.20 6.37
CA GLY A 8 -29.50 35.42 7.58
C GLY A 8 -28.38 35.70 8.58
N ALA A 9 -28.51 36.81 9.30
CA ALA A 9 -27.48 37.39 10.14
C ALA A 9 -27.44 36.77 11.55
N LEU A 10 -26.21 36.59 12.04
CA LEU A 10 -25.68 36.91 13.37
C LEU A 10 -26.40 36.46 14.68
N ARG A 11 -25.54 35.84 15.52
CA ARG A 11 -25.24 36.12 16.95
C ARG A 11 -26.03 35.40 18.06
N ARG A 12 -25.29 34.56 18.80
CA ARG A 12 -25.04 34.55 20.28
C ARG A 12 -24.52 33.14 20.64
N SER A 13 -23.54 32.87 21.50
CA SER A 13 -22.85 33.65 22.53
C SER A 13 -21.46 33.02 22.82
N VAL A 14 -20.56 33.86 23.32
CA VAL A 14 -19.23 33.59 23.86
C VAL A 14 -19.34 33.26 25.36
N MET A 15 -18.63 32.23 25.85
CA MET A 15 -17.89 32.19 27.14
C MET A 15 -17.24 30.79 27.26
N MET A 16 -15.91 30.62 27.25
CA MET A 16 -14.86 31.04 28.20
C MET A 16 -14.66 30.03 29.35
N GLY A 17 -13.45 29.45 29.37
CA GLY A 17 -12.88 28.52 30.35
C GLY A 17 -11.69 27.84 29.67
N MET A 18 -10.54 28.48 29.50
CA MET A 18 -9.53 28.95 30.47
C MET A 18 -8.84 27.79 31.22
N VAL A 19 -7.52 27.70 30.96
CA VAL A 19 -6.42 27.16 31.76
C VAL A 19 -6.16 25.65 31.71
N GLY A 20 -5.06 25.30 31.04
CA GLY A 20 -4.41 24.00 31.09
C GLY A 20 -3.07 24.04 30.36
N SER A 21 -2.16 24.87 30.87
CA SER A 21 -0.81 25.12 30.35
C SER A 21 0.03 23.86 30.20
N PHE A 22 0.75 23.81 29.07
CA PHE A 22 2.16 23.44 28.93
C PHE A 22 2.76 22.43 29.92
N LEU A 23 3.05 21.24 29.41
CA LEU A 23 4.26 20.50 29.75
C LEU A 23 5.09 20.30 28.48
N LEU A 24 5.84 21.34 28.10
CA LEU A 24 7.07 21.19 27.33
C LEU A 24 8.17 20.86 28.33
N LEU A 25 8.85 19.71 28.21
CA LEU A 25 10.27 19.51 28.59
C LEU A 25 10.69 18.08 28.22
N GLY A 26 11.59 17.96 27.24
CA GLY A 26 12.20 16.71 26.81
C GLY A 26 12.99 16.88 25.50
N GLY A 27 14.00 17.74 25.51
CA GLY A 27 14.90 18.00 24.38
C GLY A 27 16.02 16.96 24.23
N CYS A 28 16.62 17.00 23.03
CA CYS A 28 17.61 16.10 22.44
C CYS A 28 18.91 15.87 23.22
N THR A 29 19.50 14.69 23.03
CA THR A 29 20.95 14.49 23.12
C THR A 29 21.52 14.23 21.73
N THR A 30 22.61 14.93 21.45
CA THR A 30 23.37 15.01 20.20
C THR A 30 24.44 13.92 20.15
N SER A 31 24.79 13.52 18.92
CA SER A 31 25.73 12.45 18.52
C SER A 31 27.13 12.51 19.17
N PRO A 32 27.91 11.44 18.97
CA PRO A 32 29.04 11.59 18.05
C PRO A 32 29.15 10.47 17.01
N GLU A 33 29.30 10.89 15.76
CA GLU A 33 29.98 10.13 14.71
C GLU A 33 31.44 9.94 15.14
N SER A 34 31.87 8.70 15.34
CA SER A 34 33.30 8.37 15.43
C SER A 34 33.70 7.61 14.17
N ARG A 35 34.41 8.33 13.29
CA ARG A 35 35.19 7.78 12.19
C ARG A 35 36.16 6.70 12.70
N LEU A 36 36.24 5.60 11.95
CA LEU A 36 37.43 4.82 11.57
C LEU A 36 38.59 4.72 12.59
N ARG A 37 38.82 3.52 13.13
CA ARG A 37 40.15 2.86 13.09
C ARG A 37 40.04 1.33 13.15
N PRO A 38 41.02 0.61 12.56
CA PRO A 38 41.00 -0.83 12.31
C PRO A 38 41.14 -1.63 13.61
N GLN A 39 40.39 -2.73 13.70
CA GLN A 39 40.59 -3.71 14.76
C GLN A 39 41.62 -4.73 14.30
N ASP A 40 42.86 -4.53 14.76
CA ASP A 40 43.90 -5.55 14.74
C ASP A 40 43.42 -6.80 15.49
N ALA A 41 43.71 -7.95 14.88
CA ALA A 41 43.30 -9.28 15.29
C ALA A 41 43.91 -9.73 16.63
N PRO A 42 43.23 -10.64 17.34
CA PRO A 42 43.90 -11.72 18.05
C PRO A 42 43.65 -13.04 17.32
N ASN A 43 44.76 -13.62 16.88
CA ASN A 43 45.00 -15.03 16.58
C ASN A 43 43.93 -16.00 17.14
N ILE A 44 43.06 -16.49 16.26
CA ILE A 44 42.48 -17.83 16.38
C ILE A 44 42.98 -18.59 15.15
N ALA A 45 43.75 -19.63 15.42
CA ALA A 45 44.38 -20.52 14.46
C ALA A 45 43.44 -20.90 13.30
N ALA A 46 43.92 -20.69 12.08
CA ALA A 46 43.25 -21.10 10.85
C ALA A 46 43.16 -22.63 10.77
N VAL A 47 41.97 -23.17 11.00
CA VAL A 47 41.58 -24.46 10.40
C VAL A 47 41.00 -24.16 9.02
N PRO A 48 41.66 -24.60 7.92
CA PRO A 48 41.13 -24.36 6.58
C PRO A 48 39.92 -25.25 6.36
N MET A 49 38.73 -24.66 6.47
CA MET A 49 37.49 -25.28 5.99
C MET A 49 37.54 -25.24 4.47
N LYS A 50 37.86 -26.38 3.86
CA LYS A 50 37.83 -26.58 2.41
C LYS A 50 36.39 -26.41 1.94
N VAL A 51 36.02 -25.19 1.53
CA VAL A 51 34.76 -24.93 0.83
C VAL A 51 34.92 -25.50 -0.56
N THR A 52 34.39 -26.71 -0.75
CA THR A 52 34.19 -27.29 -2.07
C THR A 52 33.20 -26.40 -2.81
N ALA A 53 33.68 -25.55 -3.71
CA ALA A 53 32.85 -24.83 -4.65
C ALA A 53 32.17 -25.85 -5.56
N THR A 54 30.88 -26.10 -5.33
CA THR A 54 30.03 -26.85 -6.25
C THR A 54 29.88 -26.02 -7.51
N ALA A 55 30.62 -26.39 -8.55
CA ALA A 55 30.39 -25.89 -9.90
C ALA A 55 29.00 -26.36 -10.36
N THR A 56 28.11 -25.42 -10.69
CA THR A 56 26.90 -25.74 -11.45
C THR A 56 26.63 -24.64 -12.48
N ASN A 57 27.09 -24.94 -13.69
CA ASN A 57 26.52 -24.65 -15.01
C ASN A 57 26.21 -23.18 -15.41
N PRO A 58 26.98 -22.57 -16.34
CA PRO A 58 26.73 -21.23 -16.88
C PRO A 58 25.67 -21.24 -18.00
N ASN A 59 24.54 -21.92 -17.79
CA ASN A 59 23.42 -21.87 -18.74
C ASN A 59 22.07 -21.77 -18.01
N ALA A 60 21.92 -20.71 -17.20
CA ALA A 60 20.60 -20.18 -16.89
C ALA A 60 20.32 -19.05 -17.88
N THR A 61 19.70 -19.39 -19.00
CA THR A 61 18.97 -18.43 -19.82
C THR A 61 18.00 -17.70 -18.87
N PRO A 62 17.97 -16.35 -18.84
CA PRO A 62 16.96 -15.64 -18.08
C PRO A 62 15.58 -16.04 -18.61
N GLU A 63 14.85 -16.84 -17.82
CA GLU A 63 13.45 -17.12 -18.09
C GLU A 63 12.74 -15.77 -18.03
N ALA A 64 12.26 -15.32 -19.19
CA ALA A 64 11.45 -14.13 -19.27
C ALA A 64 10.27 -14.30 -18.30
N PRO A 65 9.97 -13.30 -17.44
CA PRO A 65 8.89 -13.42 -16.48
C PRO A 65 7.59 -13.80 -17.21
N PRO A 66 6.82 -14.77 -16.70
CA PRO A 66 5.65 -15.28 -17.38
C PRO A 66 4.65 -14.15 -17.63
N VAL A 67 4.54 -13.74 -18.89
CA VAL A 67 3.61 -12.70 -19.36
C VAL A 67 2.14 -13.12 -19.23
N MET A 68 1.84 -14.35 -18.80
CA MET A 68 0.48 -14.86 -18.60
C MET A 68 -0.07 -14.71 -17.17
N GLU A 69 0.72 -14.24 -16.20
CA GLU A 69 0.29 -14.21 -14.79
C GLU A 69 -0.47 -12.92 -14.40
N LYS A 70 -0.34 -11.85 -15.19
CA LYS A 70 -0.96 -10.55 -14.86
C LYS A 70 -2.47 -10.53 -15.11
N ASP A 71 -2.92 -11.12 -16.22
CA ASP A 71 -4.34 -11.14 -16.59
C ASP A 71 -5.15 -12.07 -15.68
N SER A 72 -4.56 -13.19 -15.24
CA SER A 72 -5.20 -14.10 -14.30
C SER A 72 -5.41 -13.47 -12.92
N LYS A 73 -4.43 -12.71 -12.42
CA LYS A 73 -4.52 -12.01 -11.12
C LYS A 73 -5.59 -10.91 -11.11
N VAL A 74 -5.69 -10.12 -12.18
CA VAL A 74 -6.74 -9.08 -12.29
C VAL A 74 -8.13 -9.71 -12.43
N THR A 75 -8.25 -10.79 -13.20
CA THR A 75 -9.52 -11.54 -13.31
C THR A 75 -9.95 -12.07 -11.95
N GLN A 76 -9.03 -12.68 -11.19
CA GLN A 76 -9.30 -13.16 -9.84
C GLN A 76 -9.73 -12.01 -8.90
N CYS A 77 -9.05 -10.87 -8.97
CA CYS A 77 -9.38 -9.67 -8.21
C CYS A 77 -10.81 -9.15 -8.50
N ASN A 78 -11.25 -9.17 -9.76
CA ASN A 78 -12.61 -8.83 -10.13
C ASN A 78 -13.64 -9.81 -9.56
N ASN A 79 -13.31 -11.12 -9.56
CA ASN A 79 -14.17 -12.14 -8.97
C ASN A 79 -14.26 -11.98 -7.45
N GLU A 80 -13.15 -11.66 -6.78
CA GLU A 80 -13.12 -11.37 -5.34
C GLU A 80 -13.94 -10.11 -5.01
N LEU A 81 -13.89 -9.07 -5.86
CA LEU A 81 -14.75 -7.89 -5.70
C LEU A 81 -16.22 -8.25 -5.86
N ALA A 82 -16.57 -9.11 -6.82
CA ALA A 82 -17.93 -9.58 -7.01
C ALA A 82 -18.42 -10.41 -5.80
N ALA A 83 -17.55 -11.27 -5.23
CA ALA A 83 -17.85 -12.00 -4.02
C ALA A 83 -18.03 -11.06 -2.81
N LEU A 84 -17.20 -10.01 -2.70
CA LEU A 84 -17.32 -9.03 -1.61
C LEU A 84 -18.70 -8.35 -1.60
N LYS A 85 -19.36 -8.22 -2.76
CA LYS A 85 -20.72 -7.67 -2.86
C LYS A 85 -21.74 -8.45 -2.03
N THR A 86 -21.60 -9.77 -1.93
CA THR A 86 -22.57 -10.63 -1.23
C THR A 86 -22.37 -10.61 0.28
N VAL A 87 -21.12 -10.49 0.73
CA VAL A 87 -20.76 -10.56 2.16
C VAL A 87 -20.62 -9.19 2.84
N ASN A 88 -20.32 -8.13 2.07
CA ASN A 88 -20.09 -6.78 2.59
C ASN A 88 -20.32 -5.71 1.51
N ALA A 89 -21.59 -5.32 1.33
CA ALA A 89 -22.00 -4.35 0.31
C ALA A 89 -21.34 -2.96 0.48
N ALA A 90 -21.05 -2.54 1.72
CA ALA A 90 -20.40 -1.27 2.00
C ALA A 90 -18.94 -1.25 1.51
N GLN A 91 -18.17 -2.28 1.83
CA GLN A 91 -16.79 -2.39 1.34
C GLN A 91 -16.75 -2.61 -0.17
N TYR A 92 -17.69 -3.38 -0.73
CA TYR A 92 -17.84 -3.50 -2.18
C TYR A 92 -18.00 -2.14 -2.86
N ALA A 93 -18.92 -1.28 -2.38
CA ALA A 93 -19.16 0.03 -2.98
C ALA A 93 -17.89 0.91 -2.97
N ARG A 94 -17.14 0.88 -1.87
CA ARG A 94 -15.85 1.59 -1.77
C ARG A 94 -14.83 1.08 -2.78
N TYR A 95 -14.53 -0.22 -2.76
CA TYR A 95 -13.52 -0.80 -3.65
C TYR A 95 -13.93 -0.74 -5.12
N ARG A 96 -15.22 -0.81 -5.43
CA ARG A 96 -15.72 -0.63 -6.79
C ARG A 96 -15.43 0.78 -7.30
N SER A 97 -15.72 1.81 -6.50
CA SER A 97 -15.41 3.20 -6.86
C SER A 97 -13.90 3.41 -7.05
N GLU A 98 -13.07 2.82 -6.19
CA GLU A 98 -11.61 2.92 -6.30
C GLU A 98 -11.09 2.21 -7.56
N MET A 99 -11.63 1.03 -7.89
CA MET A 99 -11.35 0.31 -9.13
C MET A 99 -11.71 1.15 -10.36
N ASP A 100 -12.94 1.69 -10.40
CA ASP A 100 -13.43 2.48 -11.53
C ASP A 100 -12.56 3.74 -11.75
N HIS A 101 -12.17 4.42 -10.66
CA HIS A 101 -11.26 5.56 -10.73
C HIS A 101 -9.87 5.17 -11.27
N LEU A 102 -9.29 4.08 -10.76
CA LEU A 102 -7.97 3.62 -11.17
C LEU A 102 -7.96 3.19 -12.64
N VAL A 103 -8.97 2.44 -13.09
CA VAL A 103 -9.15 2.06 -14.50
C VAL A 103 -9.32 3.29 -15.38
N ALA A 104 -10.14 4.27 -14.99
CA ALA A 104 -10.31 5.50 -15.75
C ALA A 104 -8.99 6.28 -15.87
N SER A 105 -8.19 6.34 -14.80
CA SER A 105 -6.86 6.96 -14.83
C SER A 105 -5.89 6.22 -15.75
N GLY A 106 -5.88 4.88 -15.69
CA GLY A 106 -5.08 4.02 -16.55
C GLY A 106 -5.42 4.21 -18.03
N ARG A 107 -6.71 4.26 -18.38
CA ARG A 107 -7.16 4.51 -19.75
C ARG A 107 -6.65 5.85 -20.29
N ARG A 108 -6.69 6.91 -19.49
CA ARG A 108 -6.16 8.23 -19.88
C ARG A 108 -4.66 8.19 -20.13
N TYR A 109 -3.91 7.50 -19.26
CA TYR A 109 -2.47 7.31 -19.46
C TYR A 109 -2.16 6.49 -20.71
N MET A 110 -2.82 5.34 -20.88
CA MET A 110 -2.62 4.44 -22.03
C MET A 110 -2.95 5.11 -23.37
N ALA A 111 -3.87 6.08 -23.38
CA ALA A 111 -4.22 6.85 -24.58
C ALA A 111 -3.09 7.80 -25.04
N VAL A 112 -2.18 8.20 -24.15
CA VAL A 112 -1.11 9.17 -24.46
C VAL A 112 0.29 8.58 -24.33
N GLN A 113 0.44 7.38 -23.75
CA GLN A 113 1.74 6.77 -23.41
C GLN A 113 2.73 6.68 -24.58
N THR A 114 2.24 6.52 -25.81
CA THR A 114 3.07 6.42 -27.02
C THR A 114 3.56 7.79 -27.52
N GLY A 115 2.96 8.88 -27.05
CA GLY A 115 3.25 10.25 -27.48
C GLY A 115 3.97 11.11 -26.43
N ILE A 116 4.38 10.52 -25.30
CA ILE A 116 5.07 11.21 -24.20
C ILE A 116 6.49 10.66 -24.01
N SER A 117 7.33 11.38 -23.24
CA SER A 117 8.71 10.97 -23.00
C SER A 117 8.81 9.69 -22.17
N ASN A 118 9.92 8.96 -22.34
CA ASN A 118 10.22 7.76 -21.57
C ASN A 118 10.29 8.04 -20.05
N ASP A 119 10.85 9.18 -19.63
CA ASP A 119 10.89 9.56 -18.22
C ASP A 119 9.48 9.61 -17.57
N ILE A 120 8.46 10.05 -18.31
CA ILE A 120 7.08 10.05 -17.80
C ILE A 120 6.54 8.61 -17.75
N ASN A 121 6.79 7.82 -18.79
CA ASN A 121 6.37 6.41 -18.83
C ASN A 121 7.01 5.57 -17.72
N ASP A 122 8.27 5.84 -17.37
CA ASP A 122 9.04 5.17 -16.32
C ASP A 122 8.48 5.46 -14.92
N ILE A 123 7.74 6.55 -14.75
CA ILE A 123 7.05 6.89 -13.52
C ILE A 123 5.61 6.35 -13.54
N MET A 124 4.89 6.60 -14.63
CA MET A 124 3.45 6.34 -14.69
C MET A 124 3.11 4.86 -14.82
N THR A 125 3.92 4.10 -15.57
CA THR A 125 3.74 2.65 -15.73
C THR A 125 3.80 1.92 -14.38
N PRO A 126 4.88 2.01 -13.58
CA PRO A 126 4.94 1.32 -12.29
C PRO A 126 3.92 1.87 -11.30
N ARG A 127 3.60 3.18 -11.34
CA ARG A 127 2.55 3.76 -10.51
C ARG A 127 1.20 3.11 -10.74
N TYR A 128 0.79 2.95 -12.00
CA TYR A 128 -0.48 2.29 -12.33
C TYR A 128 -0.47 0.81 -11.92
N GLN A 129 0.62 0.09 -12.22
CA GLN A 129 0.76 -1.33 -11.86
C GLN A 129 0.69 -1.56 -10.35
N TYR A 130 1.41 -0.75 -9.57
CA TYR A 130 1.38 -0.80 -8.11
C TYR A 130 -0.01 -0.46 -7.58
N GLY A 131 -0.67 0.57 -8.14
CA GLY A 131 -2.04 0.93 -7.78
C GLY A 131 -2.99 -0.25 -7.92
N MET A 132 -2.89 -1.00 -9.03
CA MET A 132 -3.74 -2.16 -9.25
C MET A 132 -3.43 -3.30 -8.28
N ALA A 133 -2.15 -3.63 -8.10
CA ALA A 133 -1.74 -4.67 -7.16
C ALA A 133 -2.21 -4.37 -5.73
N ARG A 134 -2.04 -3.12 -5.28
CA ARG A 134 -2.48 -2.66 -3.96
C ARG A 134 -4.00 -2.76 -3.80
N LEU A 135 -4.75 -2.32 -4.80
CA LEU A 135 -6.21 -2.37 -4.77
C LEU A 135 -6.71 -3.83 -4.66
N CYS A 136 -6.15 -4.72 -5.48
CA CYS A 136 -6.51 -6.13 -5.47
C CYS A 136 -6.17 -6.82 -4.15
N TRP A 137 -5.03 -6.50 -3.55
CA TRP A 137 -4.71 -6.99 -2.20
C TRP A 137 -5.72 -6.47 -1.16
N GLY A 138 -6.13 -5.20 -1.25
CA GLY A 138 -7.13 -4.62 -0.35
C GLY A 138 -8.49 -5.31 -0.45
N ILE A 139 -8.94 -5.60 -1.68
CA ILE A 139 -10.18 -6.36 -1.94
C ILE A 139 -10.09 -7.75 -1.32
N ARG A 140 -9.02 -8.50 -1.62
CA ARG A 140 -8.80 -9.85 -1.07
C ARG A 140 -8.85 -9.85 0.45
N ASN A 141 -8.12 -8.93 1.06
CA ASN A 141 -8.05 -8.82 2.51
C ASN A 141 -9.43 -8.46 3.13
N ALA A 142 -10.17 -7.52 2.53
CA ALA A 142 -11.50 -7.15 3.00
C ALA A 142 -12.52 -8.30 2.86
N LEU A 143 -12.42 -9.08 1.79
CA LEU A 143 -13.22 -10.29 1.59
C LEU A 143 -12.91 -11.32 2.67
N SER A 144 -11.63 -11.64 2.88
CA SER A 144 -11.20 -12.57 3.92
C SER A 144 -11.69 -12.14 5.31
N GLN A 145 -11.54 -10.87 5.67
CA GLN A 145 -12.01 -10.36 6.96
C GLN A 145 -13.54 -10.44 7.10
N SER A 146 -14.28 -10.13 6.03
CA SER A 146 -15.74 -10.21 6.05
C SER A 146 -16.23 -11.66 6.20
N LEU A 147 -15.53 -12.62 5.60
CA LEU A 147 -15.83 -14.05 5.74
C LEU A 147 -15.51 -14.55 7.16
N MET A 148 -14.36 -14.16 7.73
CA MET A 148 -14.00 -14.55 9.11
C MET A 148 -15.00 -13.99 10.12
N ALA A 149 -15.42 -12.73 9.97
CA ALA A 149 -16.41 -12.13 10.86
C ALA A 149 -17.79 -12.82 10.82
N GLN A 150 -18.12 -13.53 9.73
CA GLN A 150 -19.33 -14.37 9.65
C GLN A 150 -19.11 -15.77 10.24
N ALA A 151 -17.89 -16.29 10.17
CA ALA A 151 -17.50 -17.59 10.73
C ALA A 151 -17.28 -17.55 12.25
N ASP A 152 -17.00 -16.37 12.82
CA ASP A 152 -16.98 -16.11 14.25
C ASP A 152 -18.41 -16.19 14.83
N ILE A 153 -18.96 -17.41 14.89
CA ILE A 153 -20.18 -17.71 15.63
C ILE A 153 -19.92 -17.35 17.10
N PRO A 154 -20.72 -16.47 17.74
CA PRO A 154 -20.55 -16.18 19.16
C PRO A 154 -20.79 -17.45 19.97
N GLN A 155 -19.71 -18.10 20.40
CA GLN A 155 -19.71 -19.20 21.38
C GLN A 155 -20.08 -18.61 22.75
N GLY A 156 -21.37 -18.38 22.98
CA GLY A 156 -21.83 -17.86 24.27
C GLY A 156 -23.17 -17.16 24.25
N ARG A 157 -24.25 -17.91 24.02
CA ARG A 157 -25.57 -17.64 24.60
C ARG A 157 -26.28 -18.96 24.93
N GLY A 158 -25.67 -19.73 25.83
CA GLY A 158 -26.38 -20.72 26.64
C GLY A 158 -26.83 -20.01 27.91
N GLN A 159 -28.14 -19.84 28.05
CA GLN A 159 -28.84 -19.36 29.23
C GLN A 159 -28.65 -20.31 30.42
#